data_AF-A0A1F8FCI2-F1
#
_entry.id   AF-A0A1F8FCI2-F1
#
_cell.length_a   1.000
_cell.length_b   1.000
_cell.length_c   1.000
_cell.angle_alpha   90.00
_cell.angle_beta   90.00
_cell.angle_gamma   90.00
#
_symmetry.space_group_name_H-M   'P 1'
#
loop_
_entity.id
_entity.type
_entity.pdbx_description
1 polymer ?
#
loop_
_entity_poly.entity_id
_entity_poly.type
_entity_poly.pdbx_seq_one_letter_code
_entity_poly.pdbx_strand_id
1 'polypeptide(L)'
;MKKILIATSVLAVVAGIAMVGGGTWGIAFTYKNVAQENITTPSDALIPGVSVIGPLTLKIQADTIRKHTLNTTGGKVFAEMPRQIPQLDESGTPVVDEDGKQLMVANTPRDMWITATTLITALNLGIISYAFSGLVLFLGFVSIWIGIVFYALSKKY
;
A
#
# COMPACT_ATOMS: atom_id res chain seq x y z
N MET A 1 -41.77 -11.51 -20.49
CA MET A 1 -40.88 -10.50 -19.85
C MET A 1 -40.72 -10.72 -18.34
N LYS A 2 -41.80 -10.97 -17.58
CA LYS A 2 -41.76 -11.22 -16.13
C LYS A 2 -40.74 -12.27 -15.63
N LYS A 3 -40.65 -13.44 -16.29
CA LYS A 3 -39.68 -14.50 -15.92
C LYS A 3 -38.22 -14.05 -16.03
N ILE A 4 -37.90 -13.23 -17.04
CA ILE A 4 -36.54 -12.71 -17.25
C ILE A 4 -36.19 -11.72 -16.13
N LEU A 5 -37.11 -10.83 -15.76
CA LEU A 5 -36.90 -9.86 -14.68
C LEU A 5 -36.67 -10.51 -13.31
N ILE A 6 -37.39 -11.61 -13.03
CA ILE A 6 -37.21 -12.35 -11.78
C ILE A 6 -35.86 -13.07 -11.79
N ALA A 7 -35.49 -13.71 -12.90
CA ALA A 7 -34.20 -14.38 -13.02
C ALA A 7 -33.01 -13.40 -12.87
N THR A 8 -33.06 -12.23 -13.53
CA THR A 8 -32.01 -11.22 -13.41
C THR A 8 -31.96 -10.59 -12.02
N SER A 9 -33.11 -10.40 -11.37
CA SER A 9 -33.19 -9.94 -9.98
C SER A 9 -32.47 -10.90 -9.03
N VAL A 10 -32.79 -12.20 -9.09
CA VAL A 10 -32.16 -13.22 -8.24
C VAL A 10 -30.65 -13.27 -8.49
N LEU A 11 -30.23 -13.26 -9.76
CA LEU A 11 -28.80 -13.26 -10.11
C LEU A 11 -28.07 -12.03 -9.56
N ALA A 12 -28.64 -10.83 -9.70
CA ALA A 12 -28.05 -9.60 -9.18
C ALA A 12 -27.91 -9.62 -7.65
N VAL A 13 -28.94 -10.09 -6.93
CA VAL A 13 -28.88 -10.22 -5.47
C VAL A 13 -27.82 -11.23 -5.04
N VAL A 14 -27.77 -12.41 -5.66
CA VAL A 14 -26.77 -13.44 -5.33
C VAL A 14 -25.35 -12.94 -5.59
N ALA A 15 -25.10 -12.33 -6.76
CA ALA A 15 -23.81 -11.73 -7.09
C ALA A 15 -23.44 -10.62 -6.09
N GLY A 16 -24.40 -9.78 -5.71
CA GLY A 16 -24.21 -8.72 -4.74
C GLY A 16 -23.86 -9.25 -3.35
N ILE A 17 -24.55 -10.28 -2.86
CA ILE A 17 -24.21 -10.93 -1.58
C ILE A 17 -22.79 -11.51 -1.62
N ALA A 18 -22.43 -12.19 -2.71
CA ALA A 18 -21.08 -12.74 -2.88
C ALA A 18 -20.02 -11.63 -2.86
N MET A 19 -20.27 -10.51 -3.52
CA MET A 19 -19.37 -9.34 -3.50
C MET A 19 -19.27 -8.71 -2.10
N VAL A 20 -20.39 -8.54 -1.38
CA VAL A 20 -20.36 -8.03 -0.01
C VAL A 20 -19.55 -8.96 0.90
N GLY A 21 -19.74 -10.27 0.77
CA GLY A 21 -18.96 -11.27 1.50
C GLY A 21 -17.46 -11.20 1.16
N GLY A 22 -17.12 -11.15 -0.13
CA GLY A 22 -15.73 -11.07 -0.59
C GLY A 22 -15.03 -9.78 -0.15
N GLY A 23 -15.71 -8.65 -0.26
CA GLY A 23 -15.16 -7.36 0.14
C GLY A 23 -14.98 -7.23 1.66
N THR A 24 -15.94 -7.70 2.47
CA THR A 24 -15.80 -7.70 3.95
C THR A 24 -14.66 -8.61 4.38
N TRP A 25 -14.56 -9.79 3.77
CA TRP A 25 -13.45 -10.71 4.00
C TRP A 25 -12.10 -10.10 3.60
N GLY A 26 -12.01 -9.44 2.45
CA GLY A 26 -10.79 -8.79 1.97
C GLY A 26 -10.29 -7.68 2.91
N ILE A 27 -11.21 -6.87 3.46
CA ILE A 27 -10.88 -5.87 4.49
C ILE A 27 -10.36 -6.56 5.74
N ALA A 28 -11.06 -7.58 6.24
CA ALA A 28 -10.68 -8.29 7.47
C ALA A 28 -9.33 -9.02 7.32
N PHE A 29 -9.08 -9.62 6.15
CA PHE A 29 -7.81 -10.26 5.82
C PHE A 29 -6.67 -9.26 5.83
N THR A 30 -6.83 -8.13 5.15
CA THR A 30 -5.81 -7.06 5.11
C THR A 30 -5.54 -6.53 6.52
N TYR A 31 -6.59 -6.28 7.30
CA TYR A 31 -6.49 -5.83 8.69
C TYR A 31 -5.66 -6.77 9.54
N LYS A 32 -5.94 -8.08 9.48
CA LYS A 32 -5.21 -9.09 10.26
C LYS A 32 -3.74 -9.16 9.89
N ASN A 33 -3.42 -9.18 8.59
CA ASN A 33 -2.03 -9.25 8.13
C ASN A 33 -1.24 -8.02 8.56
N VAL A 34 -1.83 -6.84 8.46
CA VAL A 34 -1.16 -5.60 8.85
C VAL A 34 -1.03 -5.48 10.37
N ALA A 35 -2.07 -5.84 11.13
CA ALA A 35 -2.04 -5.77 12.59
C ALA A 35 -1.04 -6.74 13.22
N GLN A 36 -0.77 -7.89 12.58
CA GLN A 36 0.25 -8.85 13.00
C GLN A 36 1.65 -8.22 13.07
N GLU A 37 1.97 -7.31 12.16
CA GLU A 37 3.31 -6.71 12.07
C GLU A 37 3.60 -5.72 13.22
N ASN A 38 2.59 -5.39 14.03
CA ASN A 38 2.69 -4.57 15.23
C ASN A 38 3.50 -3.27 15.02
N ILE A 39 3.20 -2.58 13.93
CA ILE A 39 3.88 -1.35 13.55
C ILE A 39 3.21 -0.17 14.26
N THR A 40 4.00 0.68 14.90
CA THR A 40 3.57 1.96 15.50
C THR A 40 4.25 3.13 14.81
N THR A 41 3.50 4.19 14.55
CA THR A 41 4.05 5.39 13.92
C THR A 41 5.06 6.10 14.85
N PRO A 42 6.18 6.60 14.29
CA PRO A 42 7.18 7.33 15.07
C PRO A 42 6.68 8.71 15.51
N SER A 43 7.39 9.34 16.45
CA SER A 43 7.01 10.62 17.04
C SER A 43 7.00 11.81 16.06
N ASP A 44 7.73 11.69 14.94
CA ASP A 44 7.80 12.73 13.91
C ASP A 44 6.84 12.50 12.72
N ALA A 45 6.00 11.47 12.82
CA ALA A 45 4.92 11.22 11.87
C ALA A 45 3.78 12.24 12.05
N LEU A 46 2.94 12.39 11.01
CA LEU A 46 1.76 13.28 11.05
C LEU A 46 0.83 12.95 12.22
N ILE A 47 0.67 11.66 12.53
CA ILE A 47 -0.07 11.15 13.68
C ILE A 47 0.89 10.22 14.43
N PRO A 48 1.45 10.64 15.57
CA PRO A 48 2.43 9.85 16.30
C PRO A 48 1.76 8.82 17.22
N GLY A 49 2.46 7.70 17.49
CA GLY A 49 2.08 6.72 18.51
C GLY A 49 0.82 5.92 18.20
N VAL A 50 0.39 5.88 16.93
CA VAL A 50 -0.80 5.10 16.51
C VAL A 50 -0.38 3.81 15.83
N SER A 51 -1.18 2.76 16.03
CA SER A 51 -0.96 1.47 15.36
C SER A 51 -1.29 1.60 13.87
N VAL A 52 -0.39 1.09 13.02
CA VAL A 52 -0.52 1.16 11.56
C VAL A 52 -1.39 0.00 11.10
N ILE A 53 -2.71 0.17 11.16
CA ILE A 53 -3.68 -0.89 10.82
C ILE A 53 -4.65 -0.50 9.70
N GLY A 54 -4.86 0.79 9.48
CA GLY A 54 -5.78 1.32 8.47
C GLY A 54 -5.08 1.95 7.27
N PRO A 55 -5.83 2.24 6.19
CA PRO A 55 -5.27 2.84 4.97
C PRO A 55 -4.60 4.19 5.21
N LEU A 56 -5.17 5.04 6.06
CA LEU A 56 -4.59 6.35 6.39
C LEU A 56 -3.29 6.21 7.17
N THR A 57 -3.27 5.34 8.19
CA THR A 57 -2.06 5.10 9.00
C THR A 57 -0.96 4.42 8.19
N LEU A 58 -1.31 3.51 7.27
CA LEU A 58 -0.38 2.91 6.31
C LEU A 58 0.29 3.97 5.45
N LYS A 59 -0.49 4.94 4.94
CA LYS A 59 0.03 6.05 4.14
C LYS A 59 0.98 6.94 4.95
N ILE A 60 0.59 7.30 6.18
CA ILE A 60 1.44 8.11 7.07
C ILE A 60 2.77 7.40 7.33
N GLN A 61 2.76 6.08 7.57
CA GLN A 61 3.98 5.31 7.78
C GLN A 61 4.85 5.28 6.51
N ALA A 62 4.26 5.06 5.33
CA ALA A 62 4.98 5.04 4.06
C ALA A 62 5.65 6.39 3.76
N ASP A 63 4.92 7.49 3.98
CA ASP A 63 5.43 8.85 3.81
C ASP A 63 6.58 9.15 4.79
N THR A 64 6.48 8.65 6.03
CA THR A 64 7.53 8.82 7.04
C THR A 64 8.80 8.06 6.70
N ILE A 65 8.69 6.81 6.24
CA ILE A 65 9.84 6.02 5.76
C ILE A 65 10.53 6.76 4.60
N ARG A 66 9.76 7.28 3.65
CA ARG A 66 10.32 8.03 2.52
C ARG A 66 11.06 9.27 2.98
N LYS A 67 10.48 10.04 3.91
CA LYS A 67 11.08 11.24 4.49
C LYS A 67 12.41 10.91 5.18
N HIS A 68 12.46 9.89 6.04
CA HIS A 68 13.70 9.48 6.71
C HIS A 68 14.75 9.02 5.71
N THR A 69 14.35 8.24 4.70
CA THR A 69 15.26 7.77 3.65
C THR A 69 15.87 8.91 2.86
N LEU A 70 15.06 9.91 2.47
CA LEU A 70 15.54 11.13 1.81
C LEU A 70 16.49 11.92 2.71
N ASN A 71 16.16 12.11 3.98
CA ASN A 71 17.02 12.83 4.91
C ASN A 71 18.38 12.14 5.07
N THR A 72 18.41 10.82 5.21
CA THR A 72 19.66 10.06 5.36
C THR A 72 20.49 10.05 4.09
N THR A 73 19.86 10.14 2.91
CA THR A 73 20.56 10.14 1.61
C THR A 73 20.85 11.54 1.05
N GLY A 74 20.71 12.57 1.88
CA GLY A 74 21.00 13.96 1.48
C GLY A 74 20.05 14.49 0.40
N GLY A 75 18.79 14.03 0.42
CA GLY A 75 17.76 14.40 -0.53
C GLY A 75 17.80 13.67 -1.87
N LYS A 76 18.77 12.76 -2.08
CA LYS A 76 18.94 12.04 -3.34
C LYS A 76 18.06 10.79 -3.39
N VAL A 77 17.38 10.57 -4.52
CA VAL A 77 16.67 9.30 -4.74
C VAL A 77 17.61 8.20 -5.24
N PHE A 78 17.15 6.94 -5.19
CA PHE A 78 17.94 5.78 -5.60
C PHE A 78 18.62 5.92 -6.97
N ALA A 79 17.93 6.53 -7.94
CA ALA A 79 18.44 6.73 -9.31
C ALA A 79 19.50 7.84 -9.41
N GLU A 80 19.50 8.78 -8.47
CA GLU A 80 20.45 9.91 -8.41
C GLU A 80 21.75 9.53 -7.69
N MET A 81 21.82 8.32 -7.14
CA MET A 81 22.97 7.83 -6.41
C MET A 81 23.79 6.84 -7.23
N PRO A 82 25.11 7.06 -7.38
CA PRO A 82 25.98 6.12 -8.07
C PRO A 82 26.10 4.82 -7.27
N ARG A 83 26.37 3.72 -7.98
CA ARG A 83 26.58 2.40 -7.34
C ARG A 83 27.81 2.36 -6.45
N GLN A 84 28.82 3.14 -6.80
CA GLN A 84 30.07 3.25 -6.07
C GLN A 84 30.33 4.71 -5.73
N ILE A 85 30.89 4.94 -4.56
CA ILE A 85 31.34 6.25 -4.08
C ILE A 85 32.81 6.13 -3.67
N PRO A 86 33.61 7.20 -3.79
CA PRO A 86 34.97 7.19 -3.27
C PRO A 86 34.93 6.91 -1.77
N GLN A 87 35.79 6.03 -1.30
CA GLN A 87 35.98 5.77 0.12
C GLN A 87 36.53 7.04 0.76
N LEU A 88 35.86 7.55 1.79
CA LEU A 88 36.32 8.71 2.55
C LEU A 88 37.01 8.22 3.82
N ASP A 89 38.13 8.83 4.20
CA ASP A 89 38.78 8.64 5.50
C ASP A 89 38.06 9.42 6.62
N GLU A 90 38.55 9.31 7.86
CA GLU A 90 38.00 10.03 9.03
C GLU A 90 38.02 11.57 8.89
N SER A 91 38.79 12.10 7.93
CA SER A 91 38.87 13.54 7.63
C SER A 91 37.97 13.96 6.45
N GLY A 92 37.23 13.02 5.85
CA GLY A 92 36.36 13.28 4.70
C GLY A 92 37.13 13.40 3.38
N THR A 93 38.38 12.95 3.31
CA THR A 93 39.19 12.92 2.09
C THR A 93 39.13 11.57 1.38
N PRO A 94 39.11 11.52 0.04
CA PRO A 94 39.08 10.26 -0.70
C PRO A 94 40.34 9.43 -0.44
N VAL A 95 40.20 8.21 0.07
CA VAL A 95 41.29 7.24 0.21
C VAL A 95 41.74 6.83 -1.19
N VAL A 96 43.05 6.88 -1.41
CA VAL A 96 43.69 6.65 -2.70
C VAL A 96 44.47 5.33 -2.62
N ASP A 97 44.36 4.50 -3.66
CA ASP A 97 45.12 3.26 -3.82
C ASP A 97 46.60 3.55 -4.16
N GLU A 98 47.47 2.54 -4.12
CA GLU A 98 48.93 2.68 -4.39
C GLU A 98 49.25 3.32 -5.77
N ASP A 99 48.31 3.28 -6.72
CA ASP A 99 48.39 3.87 -8.07
C ASP A 99 47.85 5.31 -8.17
N GLY A 100 47.50 5.97 -7.07
CA GLY A 100 46.99 7.35 -7.10
C GLY A 100 45.52 7.48 -7.53
N LYS A 101 44.76 6.37 -7.60
CA LYS A 101 43.33 6.34 -7.96
C LYS A 101 42.45 6.24 -6.72
N GLN A 102 41.32 6.95 -6.72
CA GLN A 102 40.34 6.88 -5.63
C GLN A 102 39.80 5.46 -5.49
N LEU A 103 39.87 4.90 -4.27
CA LEU A 103 39.27 3.61 -3.96
C LEU A 103 37.75 3.76 -3.99
N MET A 104 37.12 3.17 -4.99
CA MET A 104 35.67 3.19 -5.15
C MET A 104 35.05 2.06 -4.34
N VAL A 105 34.29 2.40 -3.30
CA VAL A 105 33.54 1.44 -2.47
C VAL A 105 32.07 1.43 -2.83
N ALA A 106 31.37 0.34 -2.50
CA ALA A 106 29.93 0.25 -2.69
C ALA A 106 29.19 1.35 -1.91
N ASN A 107 28.22 2.00 -2.54
CA ASN A 107 27.41 3.03 -1.91
C ASN A 107 26.37 2.40 -0.98
N THR A 108 26.76 2.11 0.27
CA THR A 108 25.88 1.49 1.27
C THR A 108 24.60 2.30 1.57
N PRO A 109 24.58 3.65 1.55
CA PRO A 109 23.33 4.42 1.61
C PRO A 109 22.31 4.10 0.50
N ARG A 110 22.77 3.64 -0.67
CA ARG A 110 21.88 3.23 -1.76
C ARG A 110 21.04 2.01 -1.41
N ASP A 111 21.53 1.14 -0.53
CA ASP A 111 20.80 -0.06 -0.10
C ASP A 111 19.64 0.27 0.84
N MET A 112 19.72 1.38 1.59
CA MET A 112 18.59 1.88 2.39
C MET A 112 17.37 2.18 1.53
N TRP A 113 17.57 2.69 0.32
CA TRP A 113 16.45 2.92 -0.61
C TRP A 113 15.82 1.63 -1.11
N ILE A 114 16.58 0.54 -1.24
CA ILE A 114 16.03 -0.76 -1.63
C ILE A 114 15.07 -1.22 -0.52
N THR A 115 15.54 -1.23 0.73
CA THR A 115 14.72 -1.59 1.89
C THR A 115 13.54 -0.64 2.09
N ALA A 116 13.74 0.67 1.97
CA ALA A 116 12.64 1.64 2.08
C ALA A 116 11.58 1.40 0.99
N THR A 117 12.00 1.14 -0.24
CA THR A 117 11.08 0.87 -1.35
C THR A 117 10.30 -0.42 -1.14
N THR A 118 10.93 -1.47 -0.62
CA THR A 118 10.20 -2.73 -0.32
C THR A 118 9.14 -2.51 0.76
N LEU A 119 9.46 -1.82 1.86
CA LEU A 119 8.51 -1.51 2.92
C LEU A 119 7.37 -0.60 2.41
N ILE A 120 7.70 0.51 1.73
CA ILE A 120 6.71 1.44 1.17
C ILE A 120 5.79 0.72 0.18
N THR A 121 6.33 -0.18 -0.65
CA THR A 121 5.54 -0.96 -1.60
C THR A 121 4.57 -1.90 -0.87
N ALA A 122 5.02 -2.60 0.18
CA ALA A 122 4.17 -3.45 0.99
C ALA A 122 3.02 -2.65 1.65
N LEU A 123 3.33 -1.48 2.22
CA LEU A 123 2.33 -0.59 2.82
C LEU A 123 1.31 -0.11 1.77
N ASN A 124 1.78 0.30 0.58
CA ASN A 124 0.92 0.73 -0.52
C ASN A 124 0.05 -0.41 -1.06
N LEU A 125 0.56 -1.64 -1.13
CA LEU A 125 -0.23 -2.82 -1.47
C LEU A 125 -1.35 -3.05 -0.45
N GLY A 126 -1.09 -2.84 0.85
CA GLY A 126 -2.11 -2.85 1.89
C GLY A 126 -3.20 -1.79 1.64
N ILE A 127 -2.82 -0.56 1.28
CA ILE A 127 -3.78 0.50 0.92
C ILE A 127 -4.62 0.10 -0.29
N ILE A 128 -4.00 -0.45 -1.34
CA ILE A 128 -4.68 -0.93 -2.54
C ILE A 128 -5.64 -2.06 -2.19
N SER A 129 -5.25 -2.99 -1.32
CA SER A 129 -6.11 -4.09 -0.87
C SER A 129 -7.37 -3.58 -0.15
N TYR A 130 -7.23 -2.59 0.73
CA TYR A 130 -8.37 -1.92 1.36
C TYR A 130 -9.26 -1.20 0.34
N ALA A 131 -8.67 -0.43 -0.57
CA ALA A 131 -9.41 0.31 -1.59
C ALA A 131 -10.18 -0.65 -2.53
N PHE A 132 -9.53 -1.72 -2.97
CA PHE A 132 -10.14 -2.74 -3.82
C PHE A 132 -11.27 -3.47 -3.09
N SER A 133 -11.05 -3.88 -1.84
CA SER A 133 -12.08 -4.55 -1.03
C SER A 133 -13.27 -3.61 -0.76
N GLY A 134 -13.01 -2.33 -0.51
CA GLY A 134 -14.05 -1.30 -0.38
C GLY A 134 -14.86 -1.08 -1.66
N LEU A 135 -14.20 -1.08 -2.82
CA LEU A 135 -14.88 -1.01 -4.12
C LEU A 135 -15.77 -2.24 -4.35
N VAL A 136 -15.27 -3.44 -4.06
CA VAL A 136 -16.04 -4.68 -4.19
C VAL A 136 -17.26 -4.67 -3.26
N LEU A 137 -17.12 -4.19 -2.03
CA LEU A 137 -18.25 -3.98 -1.12
C LEU A 137 -19.29 -3.03 -1.71
N PHE A 138 -18.84 -1.88 -2.20
CA PHE A 138 -19.73 -0.88 -2.78
C PHE A 138 -20.49 -1.43 -3.99
N LEU A 139 -19.81 -2.10 -4.91
CA LEU A 139 -20.44 -2.76 -6.06
C LEU A 139 -21.42 -3.86 -5.62
N GLY A 140 -21.12 -4.57 -4.54
CA GLY A 140 -22.02 -5.54 -3.94
C GLY A 140 -23.34 -4.90 -3.50
N PHE A 141 -23.28 -3.78 -2.78
CA PHE A 141 -24.49 -3.03 -2.39
C PHE A 141 -25.28 -2.52 -3.59
N VAL A 142 -24.59 -1.98 -4.61
CA VAL A 142 -25.24 -1.52 -5.84
C VAL A 142 -25.94 -2.67 -6.56
N SER A 143 -25.33 -3.85 -6.63
CA SER A 143 -25.90 -5.03 -7.27
C SER A 143 -27.14 -5.56 -6.54
N ILE A 144 -27.11 -5.59 -5.20
CA ILE A 144 -28.29 -5.92 -4.38
C ILE A 144 -29.42 -4.91 -4.64
N TRP A 145 -29.09 -3.62 -4.68
CA TRP A 145 -30.07 -2.56 -4.94
C TRP A 145 -30.73 -2.70 -6.31
N ILE A 146 -29.95 -2.97 -7.37
CA ILE A 146 -30.48 -3.27 -8.71
C ILE A 146 -31.39 -4.51 -8.69
N GLY A 147 -30.97 -5.55 -7.97
CA GLY A 147 -31.76 -6.77 -7.80
C GLY A 147 -33.14 -6.51 -7.18
N ILE A 148 -33.20 -5.67 -6.15
CA ILE A 148 -34.46 -5.25 -5.50
C ILE A 148 -35.33 -4.45 -6.47
N VAL A 149 -34.75 -3.53 -7.24
CA VAL A 149 -35.48 -2.73 -8.23
C VAL A 149 -36.10 -3.62 -9.31
N PHE A 150 -35.36 -4.59 -9.83
CA PHE A 150 -35.88 -5.54 -10.83
C PHE A 150 -36.98 -6.44 -10.26
N TYR A 151 -36.87 -6.85 -8.99
CA TYR A 151 -37.93 -7.57 -8.31
C TYR A 151 -39.21 -6.74 -8.24
N ALA A 152 -39.10 -5.48 -7.81
CA ALA A 152 -40.25 -4.57 -7.71
C ALA A 152 -40.91 -4.31 -9.08
N LEU A 153 -40.12 -4.14 -10.15
CA LEU A 153 -40.63 -3.98 -11.51
C LEU A 153 -41.34 -5.24 -12.01
N SER A 154 -40.84 -6.43 -11.68
CA SER A 154 -41.48 -7.70 -12.05
C SER A 154 -42.85 -7.93 -11.40
N LYS A 155 -43.15 -7.22 -10.31
CA LYS A 155 -44.47 -7.25 -9.66
C LYS A 155 -45.48 -6.35 -10.38
N LYS A 156 -45.02 -5.29 -11.05
CA LYS A 156 -45.85 -4.30 -11.75
C LYS A 156 -46.18 -4.69 -13.21
N TYR A 157 -45.32 -5.48 -13.85
CA TYR A 157 -45.50 -6.04 -15.21
C TYR A 157 -45.71 -7.57 -15.19
#